data_AF-A0A536WXT6-F1
#
_entry.id   AF-A0A536WXT6-F1
#
_cell.length_a   1.000
_cell.length_b   1.000
_cell.length_c   1.000
_cell.angle_alpha   90.00
_cell.angle_beta   90.00
_cell.angle_gamma   90.00
#
_symmetry.space_group_name_H-M   'P 1'
#
loop_
_entity.id
_entity.type
_entity.pdbx_description
1 polymer ?
#
loop_
_entity_poly.entity_id
_entity_poly.type
_entity_poly.pdbx_seq_one_letter_code
_entity_poly.pdbx_strand_id
1 'polypeptide(L)'
;MRYAMPKSRWDFTAMMHKSVNGLIVAAAVIALSCSDAPAAEPAQKNRPTANIVQQTFVQPQDAAQSLHDAMKSNDWKRIYAVLGPGSGKLIYTGDKVADAATRSEFVAAYEKAMKIVPDGDAKATLLVGENGYPFTFPLVKGAQGWSFDAHAGAEEIVNRRVGQNELSAIQVCLAYLDAQREYVLKDRDNNGLLEYAQKMISTPGNRDGLYWPSKDGEPPSPFGPLAHRAAAEGYDPDAAGEPQAYHGYYYRVLTAQGPSAPGGAYDY
;
A
#
# COMPACT_ATOMS: atom_id res chain seq x y z
N MET A 1 12.04 -6.83 -24.90
CA MET A 1 12.24 -7.76 -23.77
C MET A 1 11.10 -7.53 -22.78
N ARG A 2 10.14 -8.45 -22.70
CA ARG A 2 9.04 -8.34 -21.73
C ARG A 2 9.62 -8.62 -20.35
N TYR A 3 9.84 -7.57 -19.57
CA TYR A 3 10.22 -7.69 -18.17
C TYR A 3 8.98 -8.17 -17.40
N ALA A 4 8.70 -9.47 -17.49
CA ALA A 4 7.70 -10.13 -16.67
C ALA A 4 8.29 -10.28 -15.26
N MET A 5 8.24 -9.20 -14.49
CA MET A 5 8.48 -9.27 -13.05
C MET A 5 7.26 -9.91 -12.37
N PRO A 6 7.49 -10.80 -11.39
CA PRO A 6 6.44 -11.56 -10.73
C PRO A 6 5.45 -10.64 -10.02
N LYS A 7 4.16 -10.99 -10.11
CA LYS A 7 3.03 -10.36 -9.42
C LYS A 7 3.43 -9.98 -7.98
N SER A 8 3.34 -8.69 -7.66
CA SER A 8 3.38 -8.06 -6.33
C SER A 8 3.88 -8.96 -5.19
N ARG A 9 5.17 -8.87 -4.87
CA ARG A 9 5.83 -9.78 -3.94
C ARG A 9 5.56 -9.50 -2.45
N TRP A 10 5.04 -8.34 -2.04
CA TRP A 10 4.73 -8.03 -0.62
C TRP A 10 3.63 -7.00 -0.51
N ASP A 11 2.56 -7.33 0.23
CA ASP A 11 1.70 -6.29 0.76
C ASP A 11 0.95 -6.73 2.02
N PHE A 12 1.48 -6.47 3.21
CA PHE A 12 0.64 -6.58 4.43
C PHE A 12 -0.43 -5.47 4.46
N THR A 13 -0.31 -4.43 3.64
CA THR A 13 -1.26 -3.30 3.58
C THR A 13 -2.27 -3.44 2.42
N ALA A 14 -1.94 -4.05 1.29
CA ALA A 14 -2.90 -4.46 0.24
C ALA A 14 -3.43 -5.88 0.42
N MET A 15 -2.86 -6.69 1.30
CA MET A 15 -3.60 -7.83 1.85
C MET A 15 -4.81 -7.35 2.67
N MET A 16 -4.76 -6.16 3.29
CA MET A 16 -5.95 -5.52 3.88
C MET A 16 -6.91 -4.95 2.83
N HIS A 17 -6.47 -4.60 1.60
CA HIS A 17 -7.35 -4.10 0.53
C HIS A 17 -7.95 -5.18 -0.38
N LYS A 18 -7.33 -6.37 -0.51
CA LYS A 18 -7.77 -7.41 -1.48
C LYS A 18 -9.09 -8.09 -1.13
N SER A 19 -9.65 -7.89 0.06
CA SER A 19 -10.89 -8.54 0.51
C SER A 19 -12.18 -7.76 0.19
N VAL A 20 -12.10 -6.59 -0.45
CA VAL A 20 -13.28 -5.72 -0.69
C VAL A 20 -13.92 -5.92 -2.08
N ASN A 21 -13.24 -6.53 -3.05
CA ASN A 21 -13.72 -6.61 -4.44
C ASN A 21 -14.41 -7.94 -4.79
N GLY A 22 -15.49 -8.27 -4.10
CA GLY A 22 -16.23 -9.48 -4.42
C GLY A 22 -17.68 -9.50 -3.96
N LEU A 23 -18.52 -8.56 -4.41
CA LEU A 23 -19.94 -8.85 -4.62
C LEU A 23 -20.62 -7.72 -5.42
N ILE A 24 -20.75 -7.94 -6.73
CA ILE A 24 -21.63 -7.18 -7.62
C ILE A 24 -23.04 -7.80 -7.54
N VAL A 25 -23.98 -6.95 -7.12
CA VAL A 25 -25.39 -6.80 -7.55
C VAL A 25 -26.17 -8.07 -7.93
N ALA A 26 -27.15 -8.40 -7.08
CA ALA A 26 -28.43 -8.96 -7.54
C ALA A 26 -29.56 -8.07 -7.00
N ALA A 27 -30.26 -7.41 -7.93
CA ALA A 27 -31.44 -6.61 -7.65
C ALA A 27 -32.63 -7.51 -7.27
N ALA A 28 -33.32 -7.18 -6.18
CA ALA A 28 -34.66 -7.68 -5.89
C ALA A 28 -35.50 -6.53 -5.34
N VAL A 29 -36.48 -6.12 -6.15
CA VAL A 29 -37.56 -5.21 -5.78
C VAL A 29 -38.53 -5.99 -4.89
N ILE A 30 -38.71 -5.56 -3.63
CA ILE A 30 -39.85 -5.98 -2.80
C ILE A 30 -40.42 -4.74 -2.11
N ALA A 31 -41.72 -4.56 -2.31
CA ALA A 31 -42.53 -3.47 -1.78
C ALA A 31 -43.01 -3.73 -0.33
N LEU A 32 -43.19 -2.61 0.39
CA LEU A 32 -44.08 -2.37 1.53
C LEU A 32 -44.14 -3.39 2.69
N SER A 33 -43.73 -2.94 3.88
CA SER A 33 -44.63 -2.68 5.03
C SER A 33 -43.88 -2.01 6.19
N CYS A 34 -44.47 -0.97 6.77
CA CYS A 34 -44.03 -0.33 8.01
C CYS A 34 -44.15 -1.29 9.18
N SER A 35 -43.10 -1.46 9.97
CA SER A 35 -43.16 -1.89 11.37
C SER A 35 -41.87 -1.50 12.09
N ASP A 36 -42.05 -0.70 13.14
CA ASP A 36 -41.13 -0.29 14.21
C ASP A 36 -39.63 -0.54 14.04
N ALA A 37 -38.90 0.54 13.78
CA ALA A 37 -37.46 0.61 13.94
C ALA A 37 -37.11 0.44 15.43
N PRO A 38 -36.35 -0.59 15.85
CA PRO A 38 -35.75 -0.59 17.17
C PRO A 38 -34.74 0.56 17.23
N ALA A 39 -34.89 1.38 18.27
CA ALA A 39 -34.03 2.53 18.55
C ALA A 39 -32.56 2.14 18.46
N ALA A 40 -31.79 2.97 17.75
CA ALA A 40 -30.35 2.87 17.66
C ALA A 40 -29.74 2.76 19.06
N GLU A 41 -29.10 1.62 19.34
CA GLU A 41 -28.29 1.41 20.52
C GLU A 41 -27.23 2.53 20.58
N PRO A 42 -27.10 3.26 21.70
CA PRO A 42 -26.11 4.31 21.81
C PRO A 42 -24.72 3.69 21.70
N ALA A 43 -23.93 4.22 20.75
CA ALA A 43 -22.52 3.89 20.57
C ALA A 43 -21.81 3.79 21.93
N GLN A 44 -21.33 2.59 22.26
CA GLN A 44 -20.63 2.29 23.51
C GLN A 44 -19.46 3.25 23.71
N LYS A 45 -19.68 4.28 24.53
CA LYS A 45 -18.72 5.32 24.90
C LYS A 45 -17.84 4.90 26.09
N ASN A 46 -17.62 3.60 26.28
CA ASN A 46 -16.80 3.05 27.35
C ASN A 46 -15.79 2.07 26.75
N ARG A 47 -14.68 2.57 26.18
CA ARG A 47 -13.46 1.78 26.12
C ARG A 47 -12.90 1.75 27.54
N PRO A 48 -12.86 0.60 28.23
CA PRO A 48 -12.11 0.53 29.48
C PRO A 48 -10.63 0.70 29.11
N THR A 49 -10.05 1.86 29.45
CA THR A 49 -8.60 2.01 29.61
C THR A 49 -8.19 1.17 30.82
N ALA A 50 -8.15 -0.14 30.64
CA ALA A 50 -7.35 -0.98 31.51
C ALA A 50 -5.90 -0.48 31.35
N ASN A 51 -5.25 -0.13 32.46
CA ASN A 51 -3.81 0.08 32.50
C ASN A 51 -3.12 -1.27 32.21
N ILE A 52 -3.07 -1.66 30.94
CA ILE A 52 -2.33 -2.83 30.51
C ILE A 52 -0.86 -2.43 30.52
N VAL A 53 -0.14 -2.95 31.50
CA VAL A 53 1.32 -2.81 31.59
C VAL A 53 1.96 -3.66 30.49
N GLN A 54 2.88 -3.07 29.73
CA GLN A 54 3.63 -3.79 28.72
C GLN A 54 4.49 -4.87 29.37
N GLN A 55 4.54 -6.05 28.75
CA GLN A 55 5.41 -7.14 29.14
C GLN A 55 6.86 -6.84 28.75
N THR A 56 7.77 -7.21 29.65
CA THR A 56 9.21 -7.15 29.45
C THR A 56 9.80 -8.54 29.61
N PHE A 57 10.91 -8.77 28.91
CA PHE A 57 11.46 -10.11 28.71
C PHE A 57 12.96 -10.14 29.00
N VAL A 58 13.44 -11.27 29.52
CA VAL A 58 14.88 -11.42 29.80
C VAL A 58 15.68 -11.53 28.50
N GLN A 59 15.15 -12.29 27.53
CA GLN A 59 15.74 -12.45 26.21
C GLN A 59 14.79 -11.96 25.10
N PRO A 60 15.31 -11.45 23.98
CA PRO A 60 14.48 -11.03 22.84
C PRO A 60 13.70 -12.20 22.22
N GLN A 61 14.20 -13.43 22.35
CA GLN A 61 13.50 -14.65 21.92
C GLN A 61 12.22 -14.89 22.71
N ASP A 62 12.21 -14.61 24.01
CA ASP A 62 11.02 -14.79 24.86
C ASP A 62 9.92 -13.78 24.46
N ALA A 63 10.31 -12.57 24.06
CA ALA A 63 9.40 -11.56 23.53
C ALA A 63 8.77 -12.01 22.20
N ALA A 64 9.57 -12.54 21.29
CA ALA A 64 9.11 -13.06 20.00
C ALA A 64 8.16 -14.25 20.16
N GLN A 65 8.47 -15.18 21.07
CA GLN A 65 7.59 -16.30 21.40
C GLN A 65 6.26 -15.82 22.00
N SER A 66 6.33 -14.85 22.93
CA SER A 66 5.13 -14.29 23.54
C SER A 66 4.23 -13.57 22.54
N LEU A 67 4.82 -12.88 21.55
CA LEU A 67 4.08 -12.28 20.44
C LEU A 67 3.39 -13.34 19.60
N HIS A 68 4.12 -14.39 19.20
CA HIS A 68 3.55 -15.52 18.46
C HIS A 68 2.33 -16.12 19.18
N ASP A 69 2.47 -16.43 20.47
CA ASP A 69 1.39 -17.04 21.25
C ASP A 69 0.19 -16.09 21.42
N ALA A 70 0.44 -14.79 21.58
CA ALA A 70 -0.61 -13.78 21.64
C ALA A 70 -1.37 -13.65 20.31
N MET A 71 -0.65 -13.71 19.18
CA MET A 71 -1.26 -13.64 17.84
C MET A 71 -2.13 -14.87 17.54
N LYS A 72 -1.82 -16.04 18.11
CA LYS A 72 -2.65 -17.26 18.04
C LYS A 72 -3.93 -17.17 18.87
N SER A 73 -3.93 -16.46 19.99
CA SER A 73 -5.04 -16.52 20.96
C SER A 73 -6.24 -15.61 20.63
N ASN A 74 -6.19 -14.84 19.53
CA ASN A 74 -7.20 -13.82 19.17
C ASN A 74 -7.52 -12.82 20.31
N ASP A 75 -6.61 -12.68 21.27
CA ASP A 75 -6.78 -11.83 22.44
C ASP A 75 -6.00 -10.53 22.21
N TRP A 76 -6.72 -9.51 21.76
CA TRP A 76 -6.12 -8.20 21.49
C TRP A 76 -5.48 -7.58 22.73
N LYS A 77 -5.96 -7.89 23.94
CA LYS A 77 -5.34 -7.39 25.18
C LYS A 77 -3.98 -8.03 25.39
N ARG A 78 -3.86 -9.33 25.10
CA ARG A 78 -2.59 -10.05 25.16
C ARG A 78 -1.60 -9.55 24.11
N ILE A 79 -2.06 -9.31 22.88
CA ILE A 79 -1.22 -8.73 21.82
C ILE A 79 -0.74 -7.34 22.23
N TYR A 80 -1.64 -6.50 22.75
CA TYR A 80 -1.30 -5.17 23.25
C TYR A 80 -0.34 -5.23 24.44
N ALA A 81 -0.49 -6.21 25.35
CA ALA A 81 0.44 -6.38 26.46
C ALA A 81 1.86 -6.69 25.99
N VAL A 82 2.03 -7.44 24.90
CA VAL A 82 3.35 -7.75 24.34
C VAL A 82 3.93 -6.55 23.58
N LEU A 83 3.14 -5.93 22.71
CA LEU A 83 3.62 -4.85 21.83
C LEU A 83 3.71 -3.48 22.51
N GLY A 84 2.93 -3.27 23.57
CA GLY A 84 2.98 -2.07 24.40
C GLY A 84 2.20 -0.86 23.87
N PRO A 85 2.28 0.27 24.59
CA PRO A 85 1.64 1.53 24.22
C PRO A 85 2.05 2.01 22.84
N GLY A 86 1.08 2.53 22.07
CA GLY A 86 1.28 2.97 20.68
C GLY A 86 0.92 1.92 19.63
N SER A 87 0.88 0.63 20.00
CA SER A 87 0.55 -0.47 19.08
C SER A 87 -0.92 -0.53 18.65
N GLY A 88 -1.83 0.04 19.45
CA GLY A 88 -3.28 -0.20 19.30
C GLY A 88 -3.86 0.11 17.92
N LYS A 89 -3.48 1.23 17.29
CA LYS A 89 -3.95 1.58 15.94
C LYS A 89 -3.29 0.75 14.84
N LEU A 90 -2.19 0.06 15.14
CA LEU A 90 -1.41 -0.73 14.19
C LEU A 90 -1.83 -2.20 14.18
N ILE A 91 -2.39 -2.70 15.29
CA ILE A 91 -2.86 -4.09 15.42
C ILE A 91 -4.37 -4.27 15.30
N TYR A 92 -5.12 -3.16 15.32
CA TYR A 92 -6.58 -3.18 15.22
C TYR A 92 -7.03 -2.10 14.24
N THR A 93 -7.40 -2.54 13.05
CA THR A 93 -7.84 -1.68 11.95
C THR A 93 -9.31 -1.31 12.07
N GLY A 94 -10.09 -2.08 12.83
CA GLY A 94 -11.55 -2.00 12.88
C GLY A 94 -12.24 -3.02 11.97
N ASP A 95 -11.50 -3.66 11.06
CA ASP A 95 -11.97 -4.77 10.23
C ASP A 95 -11.51 -6.11 10.82
N LYS A 96 -12.46 -6.87 11.40
CA LYS A 96 -12.19 -8.16 12.03
C LYS A 96 -11.60 -9.20 11.08
N VAL A 97 -11.95 -9.14 9.78
CA VAL A 97 -11.46 -10.08 8.77
C VAL A 97 -10.01 -9.74 8.43
N ALA A 98 -9.72 -8.48 8.14
CA ALA A 98 -8.36 -8.02 7.87
C ALA A 98 -7.42 -8.25 9.07
N ASP A 99 -7.89 -7.96 10.28
CA ASP A 99 -7.13 -8.18 11.51
C ASP A 99 -6.85 -9.69 11.73
N ALA A 100 -7.83 -10.58 11.47
CA ALA A 100 -7.63 -12.02 11.59
C ALA A 100 -6.68 -12.60 10.55
N ALA A 101 -6.75 -12.08 9.32
CA ALA A 101 -5.87 -12.50 8.24
C ALA A 101 -4.42 -12.06 8.53
N THR A 102 -4.21 -10.82 8.97
CA THR A 102 -2.90 -10.29 9.39
C THR A 102 -2.26 -11.14 10.49
N ARG A 103 -3.03 -11.51 11.52
CA ARG A 103 -2.52 -12.38 12.59
C ARG A 103 -2.14 -13.77 12.08
N SER A 104 -3.00 -14.35 11.24
CA SER A 104 -2.78 -15.70 10.69
C SER A 104 -1.54 -15.75 9.81
N GLU A 105 -1.29 -14.72 9.00
CA GLU A 105 -0.07 -14.62 8.20
C GLU A 105 1.18 -14.45 9.05
N PHE A 106 1.14 -13.61 10.08
CA PHE A 106 2.26 -13.48 11.01
C PHE A 106 2.60 -14.83 11.66
N VAL A 107 1.60 -15.54 12.18
CA VAL A 107 1.78 -16.87 12.79
C VAL A 107 2.36 -17.85 11.77
N ALA A 108 1.81 -17.93 10.57
CA ALA A 108 2.31 -18.81 9.53
C ALA A 108 3.76 -18.48 9.13
N ALA A 109 4.11 -17.19 9.02
CA ALA A 109 5.47 -16.76 8.71
C ALA A 109 6.44 -17.13 9.84
N TYR A 110 6.06 -16.88 11.09
CA TYR A 110 6.85 -17.20 12.28
C TYR A 110 7.10 -18.71 12.40
N GLU A 111 6.05 -19.53 12.25
CA GLU A 111 6.14 -20.99 12.32
C GLU A 111 6.98 -21.57 11.16
N LYS A 112 7.02 -20.89 10.01
CA LYS A 112 7.85 -21.30 8.87
C LYS A 112 9.34 -21.08 9.12
N ALA A 113 9.70 -19.90 9.62
CA ALA A 113 11.05 -19.60 10.09
C ALA A 113 11.01 -18.34 10.96
N MET A 114 11.85 -18.29 11.98
CA MET A 114 12.10 -17.05 12.71
C MET A 114 13.59 -16.89 13.01
N LYS A 115 14.04 -15.64 13.08
CA LYS A 115 15.39 -15.28 13.54
C LYS A 115 15.37 -13.95 14.27
N ILE A 116 16.07 -13.86 15.40
CA ILE A 116 16.40 -12.56 15.99
C ILE A 116 17.74 -12.10 15.43
N VAL A 117 17.78 -10.89 14.87
CA VAL A 117 19.01 -10.24 14.41
C VAL A 117 19.32 -9.06 15.33
N PRO A 118 20.39 -9.12 16.13
CA PRO A 118 20.84 -8.00 16.94
C PRO A 118 21.28 -6.81 16.07
N ASP A 119 20.97 -5.60 16.55
CA ASP A 119 21.43 -4.31 16.03
C ASP A 119 22.12 -3.58 17.19
N GLY A 120 23.35 -4.00 17.50
CA GLY A 120 24.04 -3.64 18.74
C GLY A 120 23.53 -4.38 19.98
N ASP A 121 23.88 -3.87 21.17
CA ASP A 121 23.62 -4.56 22.45
C ASP A 121 22.21 -4.33 23.03
N ALA A 122 21.51 -3.29 22.55
CA ALA A 122 20.26 -2.82 23.13
C ALA A 122 19.10 -2.79 22.14
N LYS A 123 19.28 -3.31 20.92
CA LYS A 123 18.24 -3.38 19.89
C LYS A 123 18.36 -4.66 19.08
N ALA A 124 17.23 -5.20 18.64
CA ALA A 124 17.18 -6.37 17.78
C ALA A 124 15.92 -6.32 16.90
N THR A 125 15.96 -7.04 15.78
CA THR A 125 14.83 -7.18 14.87
C THR A 125 14.40 -8.64 14.80
N LEU A 126 13.11 -8.89 14.96
CA LEU A 126 12.50 -10.19 14.67
C LEU A 126 12.33 -10.31 13.16
N LEU A 127 12.97 -11.31 12.56
CA LEU A 127 12.73 -11.73 11.18
C LEU A 127 11.81 -12.95 11.16
N VAL A 128 10.80 -12.96 10.28
CA VAL A 128 9.85 -14.08 10.13
C VAL A 128 9.76 -14.55 8.67
N GLY A 129 9.45 -15.83 8.49
CA GLY A 129 9.36 -16.49 7.19
C GLY A 129 10.72 -16.77 6.55
N GLU A 130 10.72 -17.60 5.50
CA GLU A 130 11.95 -18.07 4.82
C GLU A 130 12.82 -16.96 4.25
N ASN A 131 12.21 -15.85 3.83
CA ASN A 131 12.95 -14.72 3.29
C ASN A 131 13.40 -13.73 4.38
N GLY A 132 13.13 -14.02 5.66
CA GLY A 132 13.55 -13.21 6.79
C GLY A 132 12.92 -11.82 6.83
N TYR A 133 11.59 -11.73 6.75
CA TYR A 133 10.89 -10.43 6.78
C TYR A 133 11.04 -9.75 8.14
N PRO A 134 11.55 -8.51 8.18
CA PRO A 134 11.64 -7.76 9.44
C PRO A 134 10.24 -7.39 9.92
N PHE A 135 9.89 -7.91 11.09
CA PHE A 135 8.75 -7.43 11.86
C PHE A 135 8.91 -5.94 12.15
N THR A 136 7.82 -5.19 12.01
CA THR A 136 7.85 -3.72 12.01
C THR A 136 8.31 -3.15 13.35
N PHE A 137 8.02 -3.83 14.46
CA PHE A 137 8.33 -3.28 15.78
C PHE A 137 9.67 -3.89 16.22
N PRO A 138 10.74 -3.10 16.34
CA PRO A 138 12.00 -3.62 16.84
C PRO A 138 11.88 -3.98 18.33
N LEU A 139 12.75 -4.87 18.78
CA LEU A 139 12.96 -5.16 20.19
C LEU A 139 14.03 -4.20 20.72
N VAL A 140 13.79 -3.61 21.88
CA VAL A 140 14.72 -2.72 22.56
C VAL A 140 14.96 -3.20 23.99
N LYS A 141 16.18 -3.04 24.49
CA LYS A 141 16.57 -3.44 25.85
C LYS A 141 16.55 -2.22 26.78
N GLY A 142 15.58 -2.19 27.68
CA GLY A 142 15.48 -1.18 28.74
C GLY A 142 15.94 -1.72 30.10
N ALA A 143 15.75 -0.91 31.16
CA ALA A 143 16.11 -1.27 32.52
C ALA A 143 15.35 -2.50 33.06
N GLN A 144 14.14 -2.75 32.55
CA GLN A 144 13.29 -3.88 32.95
C GLN A 144 13.43 -5.12 32.04
N GLY A 145 14.27 -5.06 31.00
CA GLY A 145 14.45 -6.12 30.02
C GLY A 145 14.11 -5.68 28.60
N TRP A 146 13.96 -6.66 27.72
CA TRP A 146 13.57 -6.48 26.32
C TRP A 146 12.07 -6.23 26.19
N SER A 147 11.69 -5.33 25.30
CA SER A 147 10.29 -5.10 24.92
C SER A 147 10.21 -4.64 23.47
N PHE A 148 9.04 -4.75 22.85
CA PHE A 148 8.80 -4.17 21.53
C PHE A 148 8.65 -2.65 21.61
N ASP A 149 9.18 -1.95 20.63
CA ASP A 149 9.00 -0.50 20.45
C ASP A 149 7.94 -0.23 19.37
N ALA A 150 6.72 0.04 19.82
CA ALA A 150 5.62 0.36 18.92
C ALA A 150 5.70 1.78 18.33
N HIS A 151 6.47 2.71 18.92
CA HIS A 151 6.64 4.05 18.35
C HIS A 151 7.56 3.97 17.13
N ALA A 152 8.72 3.31 17.28
CA ALA A 152 9.60 3.01 16.15
C ALA A 152 8.88 2.17 15.08
N GLY A 153 8.02 1.24 15.51
CA GLY A 153 7.17 0.46 14.60
C GLY A 153 6.17 1.29 13.79
N ALA A 154 5.60 2.34 14.39
CA ALA A 154 4.70 3.25 13.68
C ALA A 154 5.44 4.04 12.59
N GLU A 155 6.63 4.56 12.91
CA GLU A 155 7.48 5.27 11.95
C GLU A 155 7.91 4.35 10.79
N GLU A 156 8.30 3.11 11.10
CA GLU A 156 8.68 2.12 10.09
C GLU A 156 7.54 1.80 9.12
N ILE A 157 6.29 1.74 9.58
CA ILE A 157 5.13 1.55 8.69
C ILE A 157 4.98 2.73 7.73
N VAL A 158 5.17 3.95 8.20
CA VAL A 158 5.15 5.15 7.34
C VAL A 158 6.30 5.08 6.34
N ASN A 159 7.51 4.77 6.77
CA ASN A 159 8.69 4.65 5.91
C ASN A 159 8.50 3.60 4.82
N ARG A 160 7.92 2.44 5.15
CA ARG A 160 7.60 1.40 4.16
C ARG A 160 6.59 1.89 3.13
N ARG A 161 5.57 2.63 3.56
CA ARG A 161 4.58 3.20 2.63
C ARG A 161 5.20 4.23 1.70
N VAL A 162 6.06 5.11 2.24
CA VAL A 162 6.81 6.09 1.44
C VAL A 162 7.70 5.36 0.44
N GLY A 163 8.49 4.37 0.88
CA GLY A 163 9.36 3.60 -0.01
C GLY A 163 8.59 2.83 -1.10
N GLN A 164 7.43 2.26 -0.78
CA GLN A 164 6.56 1.63 -1.79
C GLN A 164 6.04 2.65 -2.82
N ASN A 165 5.60 3.81 -2.35
CA ASN A 165 5.14 4.89 -3.22
C ASN A 165 6.28 5.43 -4.11
N GLU A 166 7.49 5.55 -3.58
CA GLU A 166 8.70 5.93 -4.32
C GLU A 166 9.06 4.91 -5.41
N LEU A 167 9.03 3.62 -5.07
CA LEU A 167 9.22 2.55 -6.05
C LEU A 167 8.14 2.57 -7.13
N SER A 168 6.88 2.84 -6.76
CA SER A 168 5.81 3.03 -7.74
C SER A 168 6.06 4.24 -8.64
N ALA A 169 6.56 5.35 -8.10
CA ALA A 169 6.87 6.53 -8.91
C ALA A 169 7.96 6.24 -9.94
N ILE A 170 9.00 5.51 -9.56
CA ILE A 170 10.03 5.02 -10.51
C ILE A 170 9.38 4.16 -11.61
N GLN A 171 8.46 3.26 -11.25
CA GLN A 171 7.76 2.44 -12.25
C GLN A 171 6.88 3.27 -13.20
N VAL A 172 6.27 4.36 -12.73
CA VAL A 172 5.53 5.29 -13.60
C VAL A 172 6.48 5.99 -14.58
N CYS A 173 7.65 6.44 -14.12
CA CYS A 173 8.66 7.04 -15.00
C CYS A 173 9.18 6.06 -16.07
N LEU A 174 9.36 4.78 -15.71
CA LEU A 174 9.73 3.74 -16.68
C LEU A 174 8.60 3.45 -17.66
N ALA A 175 7.36 3.36 -17.18
CA ALA A 175 6.18 3.20 -18.02
C ALA A 175 6.01 4.38 -18.99
N TYR A 176 6.31 5.61 -18.56
CA TYR A 176 6.35 6.80 -19.42
C TYR A 176 7.32 6.64 -20.59
N LEU A 177 8.53 6.17 -20.33
CA LEU A 177 9.51 5.92 -21.40
C LEU A 177 9.01 4.87 -22.41
N ASP A 178 8.47 3.75 -21.92
CA ASP A 178 7.94 2.70 -22.79
C ASP A 178 6.74 3.19 -23.60
N ALA A 179 5.85 3.96 -22.97
CA ALA A 179 4.68 4.53 -23.62
C ALA A 179 5.06 5.56 -24.69
N GLN A 180 6.07 6.39 -24.44
CA GLN A 180 6.59 7.34 -25.43
C GLN A 180 7.19 6.63 -26.64
N ARG A 181 7.94 5.55 -26.41
CA ARG A 181 8.48 4.69 -27.47
C ARG A 181 7.40 4.03 -28.30
N GLU A 182 6.25 3.69 -27.70
CA GLU A 182 5.10 3.18 -28.45
C GLU A 182 4.36 4.30 -29.20
N TYR A 183 4.22 5.47 -28.58
CA TYR A 183 3.50 6.60 -29.14
C TYR A 183 4.12 7.09 -30.46
N VAL A 184 5.45 7.29 -30.46
CA VAL A 184 6.23 7.84 -31.59
C VAL A 184 6.31 6.91 -32.81
N LEU A 185 5.85 5.66 -32.72
CA LEU A 185 5.87 4.72 -33.85
C LEU A 185 4.75 4.98 -34.87
N LYS A 186 3.84 5.90 -34.59
CA LYS A 186 2.72 6.24 -35.47
C LYS A 186 2.62 7.75 -35.55
N ASP A 187 2.40 8.25 -36.76
CA ASP A 187 1.95 9.62 -36.97
C ASP A 187 0.52 9.74 -36.42
N ARG A 188 0.32 10.63 -35.44
CA ARG A 188 -0.92 10.73 -34.67
C ARG A 188 -1.83 11.86 -35.14
N ASP A 189 -1.28 12.87 -35.79
CA ASP A 189 -2.01 14.02 -36.31
C ASP A 189 -2.03 14.08 -37.85
N ASN A 190 -1.39 13.11 -38.51
CA ASN A 190 -1.25 12.97 -39.96
C ASN A 190 -0.45 14.13 -40.59
N ASN A 191 0.50 14.71 -39.85
CA ASN A 191 1.35 15.79 -40.35
C ASN A 191 2.60 15.28 -41.11
N GLY A 192 2.84 13.96 -41.13
CA GLY A 192 3.99 13.31 -41.76
C GLY A 192 5.22 13.17 -40.86
N LEU A 193 5.14 13.57 -39.59
CA LEU A 193 6.21 13.50 -38.60
C LEU A 193 5.88 12.51 -37.48
N LEU A 194 6.92 11.93 -36.91
CA LEU A 194 6.82 11.04 -35.75
C LEU A 194 7.24 11.82 -34.52
N GLU A 195 6.31 12.02 -33.59
CA GLU A 195 6.50 12.91 -32.45
C GLU A 195 6.27 12.17 -31.13
N TYR A 196 6.91 12.67 -30.07
CA TYR A 196 6.63 12.24 -28.70
C TYR A 196 5.40 12.96 -28.15
N ALA A 197 4.63 12.28 -27.32
CA ALA A 197 3.47 12.87 -26.68
C ALA A 197 3.89 13.96 -25.68
N GLN A 198 3.24 15.13 -25.77
CA GLN A 198 3.46 16.24 -24.84
C GLN A 198 2.53 16.19 -23.63
N LYS A 199 1.58 15.24 -23.61
CA LYS A 199 0.56 15.08 -22.55
C LYS A 199 0.53 13.65 -22.02
N MET A 200 0.29 13.52 -20.72
CA MET A 200 0.02 12.22 -20.09
C MET A 200 -1.37 11.70 -20.48
N ILE A 201 -2.37 12.57 -20.45
CA ILE A 201 -3.77 12.28 -20.78
C ILE A 201 -4.13 13.08 -22.03
N SER A 202 -4.73 12.41 -23.02
CA SER A 202 -5.18 13.06 -24.26
C SER A 202 -6.32 14.02 -23.99
N THR A 203 -6.43 15.05 -24.82
CA THR A 203 -7.63 15.89 -24.84
C THR A 203 -8.84 15.06 -25.26
N PRO A 204 -10.06 15.35 -24.73
CA PRO A 204 -11.24 14.55 -25.03
C PRO A 204 -11.47 14.38 -26.53
N GLY A 205 -11.58 13.12 -26.96
CA GLY A 205 -11.81 12.75 -28.38
C GLY A 205 -10.54 12.70 -29.25
N ASN A 206 -9.38 13.12 -28.73
CA ASN A 206 -8.11 13.09 -29.44
C ASN A 206 -7.18 11.99 -28.91
N ARG A 207 -6.06 11.79 -29.60
CA ARG A 207 -4.97 10.85 -29.23
C ARG A 207 -3.64 11.59 -29.15
N ASP A 208 -3.65 12.79 -28.58
CA ASP A 208 -2.51 13.72 -28.43
C ASP A 208 -1.76 13.57 -27.09
N GLY A 209 -2.08 12.53 -26.32
CA GLY A 209 -1.40 12.15 -25.07
C GLY A 209 -1.17 10.65 -24.97
N LEU A 210 -0.49 10.21 -23.91
CA LEU A 210 -0.15 8.79 -23.70
C LEU A 210 -1.33 7.91 -23.27
N TYR A 211 -2.37 8.51 -22.69
CA TYR A 211 -3.61 7.85 -22.31
C TYR A 211 -4.80 8.41 -23.09
N TRP A 212 -5.70 7.53 -23.51
CA TRP A 212 -7.06 7.81 -23.94
C TRP A 212 -7.92 6.57 -23.67
N PRO A 213 -9.24 6.73 -23.45
CA PRO A 213 -10.17 5.61 -23.39
C PRO A 213 -10.24 4.90 -24.74
N SER A 214 -10.01 3.59 -24.75
CA SER A 214 -10.18 2.76 -25.95
C SER A 214 -11.42 1.89 -25.81
N LYS A 215 -12.24 1.82 -26.86
CA LYS A 215 -13.36 0.88 -26.95
C LYS A 215 -12.87 -0.51 -27.38
N ASP A 216 -13.73 -1.51 -27.20
CA ASP A 216 -13.47 -2.86 -27.70
C ASP A 216 -13.17 -2.86 -29.20
N GLY A 217 -12.04 -3.47 -29.57
CA GLY A 217 -11.56 -3.53 -30.95
C GLY A 217 -10.72 -2.32 -31.39
N GLU A 218 -10.64 -1.25 -30.60
CA GLU A 218 -9.71 -0.14 -30.86
C GLU A 218 -8.31 -0.45 -30.31
N PRO A 219 -7.24 0.06 -30.95
CA PRO A 219 -5.90 -0.01 -30.36
C PRO A 219 -5.87 0.64 -28.97
N PRO A 220 -5.28 -0.02 -27.96
CA PRO A 220 -5.15 0.56 -26.63
C PRO A 220 -4.25 1.80 -26.67
N SER A 221 -4.45 2.69 -25.70
CA SER A 221 -3.48 3.75 -25.42
C SER A 221 -2.22 3.17 -24.80
N PRO A 222 -1.03 3.75 -25.05
CA PRO A 222 0.23 3.30 -24.45
C PRO A 222 0.19 3.23 -22.91
N PHE A 223 -0.54 4.13 -22.25
CA PHE A 223 -0.78 4.10 -20.81
C PHE A 223 -1.98 3.27 -20.35
N GLY A 224 -2.72 2.63 -21.25
CA GLY A 224 -3.85 1.76 -20.90
C GLY A 224 -3.55 0.78 -19.76
N PRO A 225 -2.42 0.04 -19.77
CA PRO A 225 -2.07 -0.86 -18.66
C PRO A 225 -1.83 -0.15 -17.32
N LEU A 226 -1.27 1.07 -17.33
CA LEU A 226 -1.06 1.85 -16.11
C LEU A 226 -2.39 2.40 -15.59
N ALA A 227 -3.23 2.94 -16.47
CA ALA A 227 -4.56 3.43 -16.15
C ALA A 227 -5.46 2.33 -15.59
N HIS A 228 -5.40 1.11 -16.14
CA HIS A 228 -6.14 -0.04 -15.62
C HIS A 228 -5.72 -0.42 -14.19
N ARG A 229 -4.42 -0.39 -13.88
CA ARG A 229 -3.94 -0.62 -12.51
C ARG A 229 -4.40 0.47 -11.56
N ALA A 230 -4.29 1.74 -11.98
CA ALA A 230 -4.76 2.87 -11.20
C ALA A 230 -6.27 2.78 -10.93
N ALA A 231 -7.08 2.42 -11.94
CA ALA A 231 -8.52 2.19 -11.78
C ALA A 231 -8.86 1.08 -10.79
N ALA A 232 -8.11 -0.03 -10.80
CA ALA A 232 -8.28 -1.12 -9.84
C ALA A 232 -7.97 -0.71 -8.39
N GLU A 233 -7.16 0.33 -8.21
CA GLU A 233 -6.79 0.93 -6.92
C GLU A 233 -7.73 2.08 -6.51
N GLY A 234 -8.74 2.39 -7.33
CA GLY A 234 -9.75 3.43 -7.06
C GLY A 234 -9.39 4.83 -7.55
N TYR A 235 -8.32 4.98 -8.35
CA TYR A 235 -8.04 6.22 -9.06
C TYR A 235 -8.90 6.29 -10.31
N ASP A 236 -9.39 7.48 -10.66
CA ASP A 236 -10.16 7.68 -11.88
C ASP A 236 -9.25 8.31 -12.95
N PRO A 237 -8.76 7.54 -13.94
CA PRO A 237 -7.90 8.06 -14.99
C PRO A 237 -8.65 9.00 -15.95
N ASP A 238 -9.99 9.00 -15.92
CA ASP A 238 -10.87 9.85 -16.71
C ASP A 238 -11.40 11.05 -15.91
N ALA A 239 -10.99 11.20 -14.65
CA ALA A 239 -11.44 12.29 -13.79
C ALA A 239 -11.10 13.65 -14.42
N ALA A 240 -12.13 14.46 -14.62
CA ALA A 240 -11.99 15.85 -15.02
C ALA A 240 -11.60 16.71 -13.82
N GLY A 241 -10.63 17.62 -13.98
CA GLY A 241 -10.26 18.60 -12.97
C GLY A 241 -8.79 18.58 -12.61
N GLU A 242 -8.49 18.86 -11.34
CA GLU A 242 -7.12 18.89 -10.83
C GLU A 242 -6.45 17.51 -10.88
N PRO A 243 -5.15 17.43 -11.23
CA PRO A 243 -4.44 16.17 -11.24
C PRO A 243 -4.57 15.42 -9.91
N GLN A 244 -4.88 14.12 -9.95
CA GLN A 244 -4.87 13.29 -8.77
C GLN A 244 -3.45 12.81 -8.48
N ALA A 245 -3.00 12.92 -7.23
CA ALA A 245 -1.72 12.36 -6.82
C ALA A 245 -1.79 10.84 -6.87
N TYR A 246 -1.04 10.20 -7.78
CA TYR A 246 -0.96 8.74 -7.87
C TYR A 246 0.14 8.23 -6.93
N HIS A 247 -0.24 7.47 -5.91
CA HIS A 247 0.62 7.09 -4.78
C HIS A 247 1.32 8.29 -4.10
N GLY A 248 0.65 9.45 -4.04
CA GLY A 248 1.18 10.66 -3.40
C GLY A 248 2.12 11.49 -4.27
N TYR A 249 2.32 11.11 -5.54
CA TYR A 249 3.16 11.85 -6.49
C TYR A 249 2.35 12.48 -7.62
N TYR A 250 2.79 13.66 -8.03
CA TYR A 250 2.32 14.35 -9.23
C TYR A 250 3.34 14.18 -10.35
N TYR A 251 2.85 13.92 -11.55
CA TYR A 251 3.70 13.68 -12.73
C TYR A 251 3.48 14.79 -13.74
N ARG A 252 4.58 15.28 -14.32
CA ARG A 252 4.56 16.32 -15.34
C ARG A 252 5.56 15.96 -16.43
N VAL A 253 5.13 16.07 -17.68
CA VAL A 253 6.03 16.00 -18.84
C VAL A 253 6.92 17.24 -18.82
N LEU A 254 8.23 17.04 -18.82
CA LEU A 254 9.17 18.14 -18.98
C LEU A 254 9.38 18.37 -20.47
N THR A 255 9.02 19.58 -20.92
CA THR A 255 9.20 20.00 -22.32
C THR A 255 10.50 20.77 -22.50
N ALA A 256 11.16 21.20 -21.42
CA ALA A 256 12.42 21.93 -21.49
C ALA A 256 13.30 21.66 -20.25
N GLN A 257 14.60 21.88 -20.38
CA GLN A 257 15.53 22.05 -19.26
C GLN A 257 15.80 23.53 -18.97
N GLY A 258 15.96 23.87 -17.69
CA GLY A 258 16.24 25.23 -17.23
C GLY A 258 17.73 25.58 -17.19
N PRO A 259 18.08 26.84 -16.90
CA PRO A 259 19.48 27.31 -16.91
C PRO A 259 20.44 26.55 -15.99
N SER A 260 19.91 25.94 -14.91
CA SER A 260 20.69 25.18 -13.94
C SER A 260 20.97 23.73 -14.36
N ALA A 261 20.41 23.26 -15.48
CA ALA A 261 20.68 21.93 -15.99
C ALA A 261 22.07 21.85 -16.64
N PRO A 262 22.77 20.71 -16.57
CA PRO A 262 23.95 20.47 -17.39
C PRO A 262 23.61 20.70 -18.88
N GLY A 263 24.28 21.65 -19.53
CA GLY A 263 23.99 22.07 -20.91
C GLY A 263 23.16 23.36 -21.06
N GLY A 264 22.70 23.96 -19.96
CA GLY A 264 21.95 25.23 -19.97
C GLY A 264 20.48 25.06 -20.36
N ALA A 265 19.78 26.17 -20.61
CA ALA A 265 18.37 26.10 -20.99
C ALA A 265 18.19 25.57 -22.42
N TYR A 266 17.27 24.63 -22.61
CA TYR A 266 16.99 24.00 -23.91
C TYR A 266 15.55 23.47 -23.96
N ASP A 267 14.89 23.65 -25.09
CA ASP A 267 13.52 23.16 -25.37
C ASP A 267 13.61 21.83 -26.14
N TYR A 268 12.84 20.82 -25.74
CA TYR A 268 12.93 19.46 -26.25
C TYR A 268 12.14 19.24 -27.54
#